data_AF-A0A8X8A2H2-F1
#
_entry.id   AF-A0A8X8A2H2-F1
#
_cell.length_a   1.000
_cell.length_b   1.000
_cell.length_c   1.000
_cell.angle_alpha   90.00
_cell.angle_beta   90.00
_cell.angle_gamma   90.00
#
_symmetry.space_group_name_H-M   'P 1'
#
loop_
_entity.id
_entity.type
_entity.pdbx_description
1 polymer ?
#
loop_
_entity_poly.entity_id
_entity_poly.type
_entity_poly.pdbx_seq_one_letter_code
_entity_poly.pdbx_strand_id
1 'polypeptide(L)'
;MGFVIAKALVPFILSLLCFTVFSENAESLPAEAPHHRGSYHHYPTAAPVSAPPSHAPSKAPTPHHHRRQHHGHAPAPAPVHTPAHAPVYPPKPHIPPPAPAHPPKQSHMPPPAPAHPPKQSHPNPPGFHFPRKLVAVQGVVYCKACNYSGVDTLWGAKPVLGATVKLQCNNTRKPQDVKATTDKNGYFLIKAPKTITSYGVHKCKVWLVSSPNTACSKITNLHGGLTGAILRPEKKPYVDEKKHECALFSVGPFAFEPKCPR
;
A
#
# COMPACT_ATOMS: atom_id res chain seq x y z
N MET A 1 40.32 -16.66 35.46
CA MET A 1 39.40 -15.49 35.42
C MET A 1 39.89 -14.36 34.49
N GLY A 2 40.50 -14.67 33.33
CA GLY A 2 41.15 -13.66 32.46
C GLY A 2 40.36 -13.25 31.21
N PHE A 3 39.17 -13.82 30.95
CA PHE A 3 38.45 -13.64 29.68
C PHE A 3 37.38 -12.54 29.70
N VAL A 4 37.11 -11.94 30.87
CA VAL A 4 36.04 -10.93 31.03
C VAL A 4 36.56 -9.51 30.78
N ILE A 5 37.85 -9.26 31.02
CA ILE A 5 38.44 -7.91 30.91
C ILE A 5 38.62 -7.48 29.45
N ALA A 6 38.90 -8.41 28.53
CA ALA A 6 39.11 -8.10 27.12
C ALA A 6 37.83 -7.62 26.39
N LYS A 7 36.64 -8.04 26.83
CA LYS A 7 35.37 -7.64 26.19
C LYS A 7 34.89 -6.24 26.57
N ALA A 8 35.36 -5.69 27.69
CA ALA A 8 35.03 -4.34 28.13
C ALA A 8 36.01 -3.28 27.59
N LEU A 9 37.25 -3.65 27.28
CA LEU A 9 38.26 -2.74 26.74
C LEU A 9 37.97 -2.33 25.28
N VAL A 10 37.47 -3.24 24.45
CA VAL A 10 37.17 -2.94 23.03
C VAL A 10 36.11 -1.83 22.86
N PRO A 11 34.94 -1.84 23.53
CA PRO A 11 33.99 -0.74 23.41
C PRO A 11 34.50 0.56 24.05
N PHE A 12 35.34 0.48 25.09
CA PHE A 12 35.92 1.65 25.73
C PHE A 12 36.94 2.36 24.82
N ILE A 13 37.80 1.59 24.15
CA ILE A 13 38.75 2.10 23.15
C ILE A 13 38.01 2.66 21.93
N LEU A 14 36.95 1.98 21.46
CA LEU A 14 36.12 2.48 20.36
C LEU A 14 35.42 3.80 20.74
N SER A 15 34.94 3.92 21.98
CA SER A 15 34.35 5.16 22.49
C SER A 15 35.38 6.29 22.55
N LEU A 16 36.61 6.05 23.05
CA LEU A 16 37.65 7.08 23.09
C LEU A 16 38.04 7.57 21.69
N LEU A 17 38.17 6.65 20.71
CA LEU A 17 38.47 7.00 19.32
C LEU A 17 37.34 7.80 18.67
N CYS A 18 36.08 7.54 19.03
CA CYS A 18 34.97 8.38 18.58
C CYS A 18 35.06 9.80 19.17
N PHE A 19 35.37 9.94 20.46
CA PHE A 19 35.48 11.27 21.08
C PHE A 19 36.62 12.12 20.49
N THR A 20 37.78 11.54 20.17
CA THR A 20 38.90 12.29 19.55
C THR A 20 38.57 12.78 18.15
N VAL A 21 37.84 12.00 17.35
CA VAL A 21 37.41 12.41 15.99
C VAL A 21 36.35 13.52 16.04
N PHE A 22 35.51 13.59 17.07
CA PHE A 22 34.52 14.66 17.21
C PHE A 22 35.10 15.98 17.75
N SER A 23 36.19 15.93 18.53
CA SER A 23 36.84 17.15 19.04
C SER A 23 37.67 17.90 18.00
N GLU A 24 38.16 17.24 16.94
CA GLU A 24 38.98 17.89 15.90
C GLU A 24 38.16 18.82 14.98
N ASN A 25 36.82 18.83 15.10
CA ASN A 25 35.93 19.72 14.34
C ASN A 25 35.51 20.99 15.10
N ALA A 26 36.10 21.28 16.26
CA ALA A 26 35.77 22.45 17.06
C ALA A 26 36.94 23.45 17.17
N GLU A 27 37.56 23.83 16.04
CA GLU A 27 38.48 24.97 16.05
C GLU A 27 38.47 25.71 14.69
N SER A 28 37.70 26.80 14.61
CA SER A 28 38.07 28.03 13.91
C SER A 28 36.93 29.06 13.99
N LEU A 29 36.86 29.80 15.09
CA LEU A 29 36.22 31.12 15.11
C LEU A 29 37.29 32.17 14.77
N PRO A 30 37.03 33.12 13.87
CA PRO A 30 37.68 34.41 13.93
C PRO A 30 36.75 35.47 14.51
N ALA A 31 37.36 36.32 15.32
CA ALA A 31 36.78 37.43 16.06
C ALA A 31 36.60 38.70 15.20
N GLU A 32 35.59 39.49 15.62
CA GLU A 32 35.50 40.96 15.69
C GLU A 32 35.42 41.88 14.43
N ALA A 33 34.23 42.49 14.25
CA ALA A 33 33.81 43.91 14.07
C ALA A 33 34.80 44.98 13.47
N PRO A 34 34.35 46.11 12.82
CA PRO A 34 33.29 47.01 13.32
C PRO A 34 32.41 47.80 12.30
N HIS A 35 31.43 48.48 12.90
CA HIS A 35 30.45 49.46 12.43
C HIS A 35 30.87 50.45 11.32
N HIS A 36 29.90 50.86 10.47
CA HIS A 36 29.54 52.28 10.28
C HIS A 36 28.22 52.48 9.50
N ARG A 37 27.42 53.45 9.99
CA ARG A 37 26.50 54.43 9.33
C ARG A 37 25.82 54.00 8.01
N GLY A 38 24.49 54.00 7.86
CA GLY A 38 23.52 54.99 8.31
C GLY A 38 22.83 55.57 7.06
N SER A 39 21.53 55.37 6.89
CA SER A 39 20.70 56.23 6.05
C SER A 39 19.23 56.06 6.41
N TYR A 40 18.69 57.12 6.99
CA TYR A 40 17.27 57.34 7.22
C TYR A 40 16.64 57.83 5.92
N HIS A 41 15.57 57.20 5.44
CA HIS A 41 14.58 57.89 4.62
C HIS A 41 13.16 57.46 4.97
N HIS A 42 12.28 58.45 4.88
CA HIS A 42 10.98 58.58 5.50
C HIS A 42 9.87 57.79 4.79
N TYR A 43 8.87 57.41 5.58
CA TYR A 43 7.49 57.03 5.21
C TYR A 43 6.78 58.21 4.49
N PRO A 44 5.67 58.01 3.75
CA PRO A 44 4.39 58.11 4.48
C PRO A 44 3.18 57.30 3.91
N THR A 45 2.33 56.85 4.85
CA THR A 45 0.85 56.90 4.87
C THR A 45 0.00 55.69 4.39
N ALA A 46 -0.90 55.31 5.32
CA ALA A 46 -2.05 54.38 5.31
C ALA A 46 -3.19 54.82 4.36
N ALA A 47 -4.33 54.17 4.08
CA ALA A 47 -5.21 53.07 4.57
C ALA A 47 -6.33 52.91 3.47
N PRO A 48 -7.49 52.19 3.61
CA PRO A 48 -7.97 51.19 4.60
C PRO A 48 -8.30 49.81 3.95
N VAL A 49 -8.18 48.70 4.66
CA VAL A 49 -9.23 47.97 5.42
C VAL A 49 -10.59 47.85 4.71
N SER A 50 -10.86 46.67 4.14
CA SER A 50 -12.21 46.15 3.90
C SER A 50 -12.32 44.80 4.59
N ALA A 51 -13.14 44.74 5.64
CA ALA A 51 -13.42 43.55 6.43
C ALA A 51 -14.27 42.52 5.64
N PRO A 52 -14.20 41.22 5.99
CA PRO A 52 -14.99 40.17 5.36
C PRO A 52 -16.41 40.10 5.94
N PRO A 53 -17.43 39.68 5.15
CA PRO A 53 -18.75 39.43 5.70
C PRO A 53 -18.75 38.10 6.50
N SER A 54 -19.06 38.21 7.79
CA SER A 54 -19.41 37.09 8.65
C SER A 54 -20.92 36.87 8.60
N HIS A 55 -21.37 35.70 8.13
CA HIS A 55 -22.65 35.13 8.53
C HIS A 55 -22.45 33.66 8.93
N ALA A 56 -23.21 33.29 9.96
CA ALA A 56 -23.04 32.17 10.88
C ALA A 56 -23.34 30.79 10.26
N PRO A 57 -23.09 29.69 11.02
CA PRO A 57 -22.97 28.34 10.48
C PRO A 57 -24.34 27.67 10.33
N SER A 58 -24.57 27.01 9.19
CA SER A 58 -25.73 26.14 9.00
C SER A 58 -25.29 24.70 8.77
N LYS A 59 -25.86 23.82 9.59
CA LYS A 59 -25.57 22.39 9.75
C LYS A 59 -25.87 21.58 8.49
N ALA A 60 -25.15 20.48 8.31
CA ALA A 60 -25.58 19.32 7.52
C ALA A 60 -25.13 18.04 8.26
N PRO A 61 -25.71 16.85 8.00
CA PRO A 61 -27.05 16.52 7.48
C PRO A 61 -27.79 15.51 8.40
N THR A 62 -29.11 15.65 8.55
CA THR A 62 -29.96 14.61 9.18
C THR A 62 -30.75 13.81 8.14
N PRO A 63 -31.12 12.54 8.42
CA PRO A 63 -31.35 11.50 7.43
C PRO A 63 -32.72 11.60 6.77
N HIS A 64 -32.76 11.41 5.45
CA HIS A 64 -34.01 11.18 4.72
C HIS A 64 -34.50 9.74 4.95
N HIS A 65 -35.50 9.57 5.82
CA HIS A 65 -36.35 8.39 5.83
C HIS A 65 -37.72 8.74 5.23
N HIS A 66 -37.97 8.29 4.01
CA HIS A 66 -39.31 8.33 3.42
C HIS A 66 -40.19 7.22 4.00
N ARG A 67 -41.06 7.68 4.89
CA ARG A 67 -42.35 7.16 5.35
C ARG A 67 -43.09 6.29 4.31
N ARG A 68 -43.21 4.98 4.59
CA ARG A 68 -44.31 4.14 4.05
C ARG A 68 -45.56 4.37 4.90
N GLN A 69 -46.67 4.68 4.24
CA GLN A 69 -48.00 4.79 4.84
C GLN A 69 -48.54 3.37 5.13
N HIS A 70 -48.99 3.13 6.36
CA HIS A 70 -49.88 2.03 6.69
C HIS A 70 -50.95 2.53 7.68
N HIS A 71 -52.20 2.18 7.38
CA HIS A 71 -53.43 2.60 8.05
C HIS A 71 -53.59 1.96 9.44
N GLY A 72 -54.30 2.67 10.33
CA GLY A 72 -54.42 2.37 11.77
C GLY A 72 -55.22 1.11 12.16
N HIS A 73 -54.94 0.64 13.39
CA HIS A 73 -55.53 -0.52 14.05
C HIS A 73 -56.79 -0.20 14.89
N ALA A 74 -57.60 -1.23 15.14
CA ALA A 74 -58.46 -1.38 16.32
C ALA A 74 -58.59 -2.88 16.71
N PRO A 75 -58.96 -3.23 17.98
CA PRO A 75 -58.25 -4.24 18.78
C PRO A 75 -58.96 -5.62 18.93
N ALA A 76 -58.19 -6.61 19.41
CA ALA A 76 -58.61 -7.99 19.70
C ALA A 76 -58.98 -8.22 21.19
N PRO A 77 -59.85 -9.21 21.50
CA PRO A 77 -59.90 -9.88 22.80
C PRO A 77 -59.38 -11.33 22.78
N ALA A 78 -59.06 -11.83 23.98
CA ALA A 78 -58.15 -12.93 24.34
C ALA A 78 -58.82 -14.33 24.49
N PRO A 79 -58.04 -15.41 24.78
CA PRO A 79 -58.38 -16.83 24.50
C PRO A 79 -58.81 -17.66 25.73
N VAL A 80 -59.48 -18.82 25.52
CA VAL A 80 -59.61 -19.91 26.52
C VAL A 80 -59.67 -21.30 25.84
N HIS A 81 -58.99 -22.28 26.43
CA HIS A 81 -58.83 -23.69 26.02
C HIS A 81 -59.84 -24.67 26.67
N THR A 82 -59.87 -25.90 26.10
CA THR A 82 -60.18 -27.26 26.65
C THR A 82 -61.55 -27.89 26.26
N PRO A 83 -61.77 -29.22 26.39
CA PRO A 83 -61.04 -30.34 25.75
C PRO A 83 -61.96 -31.47 25.15
N ALA A 84 -61.35 -32.26 24.24
CA ALA A 84 -61.60 -33.66 23.81
C ALA A 84 -63.00 -34.33 23.83
N HIS A 85 -63.45 -34.83 22.66
CA HIS A 85 -64.15 -36.12 22.50
C HIS A 85 -63.85 -36.74 21.11
N ALA A 86 -63.64 -38.06 21.05
CA ALA A 86 -63.50 -38.91 19.87
C ALA A 86 -64.84 -39.61 19.53
N PRO A 87 -64.93 -40.54 18.56
CA PRO A 87 -64.58 -40.50 17.13
C PRO A 87 -65.84 -40.71 16.25
N VAL A 88 -65.89 -40.16 15.02
CA VAL A 88 -66.97 -40.47 14.07
C VAL A 88 -66.37 -40.88 12.71
N TYR A 89 -66.70 -42.10 12.28
CA TYR A 89 -66.34 -42.66 10.98
C TYR A 89 -67.06 -41.93 9.83
N PRO A 90 -66.40 -41.64 8.69
CA PRO A 90 -67.07 -41.12 7.50
C PRO A 90 -67.69 -42.25 6.65
N PRO A 91 -68.82 -41.99 5.95
CA PRO A 91 -69.55 -42.97 5.15
C PRO A 91 -68.89 -43.26 3.79
N LYS A 92 -69.16 -44.45 3.25
CA LYS A 92 -68.64 -44.95 1.96
C LYS A 92 -69.18 -44.16 0.75
N PRO A 93 -68.33 -43.75 -0.21
CA PRO A 93 -68.78 -43.16 -1.47
C PRO A 93 -69.30 -44.21 -2.48
N HIS A 94 -70.43 -43.90 -3.14
CA HIS A 94 -71.00 -44.68 -4.25
C HIS A 94 -70.30 -44.41 -5.59
N ILE A 95 -70.29 -45.45 -6.42
CA ILE A 95 -69.50 -45.63 -7.65
C ILE A 95 -70.32 -45.17 -8.88
N PRO A 96 -69.80 -44.31 -9.76
CA PRO A 96 -70.37 -44.07 -11.09
C PRO A 96 -69.93 -45.11 -12.13
N PRO A 97 -70.75 -45.41 -13.17
CA PRO A 97 -70.57 -46.55 -14.07
C PRO A 97 -69.43 -46.42 -15.10
N PRO A 98 -68.98 -47.53 -15.73
CA PRO A 98 -67.75 -47.57 -16.52
C PRO A 98 -67.92 -46.99 -17.92
N ALA A 99 -66.94 -46.20 -18.37
CA ALA A 99 -66.79 -45.78 -19.75
C ALA A 99 -65.99 -46.82 -20.59
N PRO A 100 -66.15 -46.86 -21.93
CA PRO A 100 -65.68 -47.96 -22.78
C PRO A 100 -64.14 -48.08 -22.87
N ALA A 101 -63.67 -49.32 -22.97
CA ALA A 101 -62.24 -49.67 -23.04
C ALA A 101 -61.59 -49.26 -24.37
N HIS A 102 -60.48 -48.51 -24.29
CA HIS A 102 -59.53 -48.31 -25.39
C HIS A 102 -58.20 -49.04 -25.10
N PRO A 103 -57.55 -49.61 -26.14
CA PRO A 103 -56.45 -50.58 -26.01
C PRO A 103 -55.10 -49.95 -25.56
N PRO A 104 -54.12 -50.77 -25.12
CA PRO A 104 -53.02 -50.31 -24.28
C PRO A 104 -51.99 -49.48 -25.05
N LYS A 105 -51.63 -48.31 -24.50
CA LYS A 105 -50.42 -47.59 -24.94
C LYS A 105 -49.19 -48.35 -24.45
N GLN A 106 -48.50 -49.01 -25.38
CA GLN A 106 -47.15 -49.52 -25.18
C GLN A 106 -46.22 -48.37 -24.75
N SER A 107 -45.55 -48.53 -23.62
CA SER A 107 -44.44 -47.68 -23.21
C SER A 107 -43.26 -47.93 -24.15
N HIS A 108 -43.11 -47.11 -25.19
CA HIS A 108 -41.90 -47.11 -25.99
C HIS A 108 -40.78 -46.47 -25.16
N MET A 109 -39.83 -47.30 -24.74
CA MET A 109 -38.56 -46.85 -24.17
C MET A 109 -37.79 -46.08 -25.26
N PRO A 110 -37.20 -44.90 -24.98
CA PRO A 110 -36.38 -44.21 -25.96
C PRO A 110 -35.15 -45.08 -26.32
N PRO A 111 -34.68 -45.07 -27.58
CA PRO A 111 -33.49 -45.82 -27.96
C PRO A 111 -32.24 -45.28 -27.21
N PRO A 112 -31.22 -46.12 -26.97
CA PRO A 112 -29.98 -45.69 -26.35
C PRO A 112 -29.31 -44.59 -27.18
N ALA A 113 -28.85 -43.52 -26.51
CA ALA A 113 -28.09 -42.46 -27.16
C ALA A 113 -26.81 -43.05 -27.82
N PRO A 114 -26.36 -42.53 -28.97
CA PRO A 114 -25.12 -42.98 -29.61
C PRO A 114 -23.94 -42.78 -28.67
N ALA A 115 -23.12 -43.82 -28.48
CA ALA A 115 -21.91 -43.75 -27.69
C ALA A 115 -20.97 -42.68 -28.28
N HIS A 116 -20.67 -41.65 -27.49
CA HIS A 116 -19.63 -40.69 -27.86
C HIS A 116 -18.27 -41.40 -27.93
N PRO A 117 -17.44 -41.12 -28.94
CA PRO A 117 -16.10 -41.69 -28.99
C PRO A 117 -15.28 -41.25 -27.77
N PRO A 118 -14.31 -42.07 -27.31
CA PRO A 118 -13.48 -41.73 -26.17
C PRO A 118 -12.82 -40.37 -26.41
N LYS A 119 -12.95 -39.43 -25.46
CA LYS A 119 -12.18 -38.19 -25.48
C LYS A 119 -10.70 -38.57 -25.52
N GLN A 120 -10.06 -38.36 -26.66
CA GLN A 120 -8.61 -38.43 -26.75
C GLN A 120 -8.03 -37.45 -25.73
N SER A 121 -7.30 -37.97 -24.74
CA SER A 121 -6.57 -37.14 -23.79
C SER A 121 -5.46 -36.42 -24.54
N HIS A 122 -5.69 -35.15 -24.87
CA HIS A 122 -4.63 -34.26 -25.28
C HIS A 122 -3.56 -34.23 -24.17
N PRO A 123 -2.28 -34.43 -24.48
CA PRO A 123 -1.21 -34.18 -23.52
C PRO A 123 -1.35 -32.74 -23.03
N ASN A 124 -1.44 -32.55 -21.72
CA ASN A 124 -1.37 -31.22 -21.14
C ASN A 124 -0.08 -30.56 -21.67
N PRO A 125 -0.12 -29.36 -22.25
CA PRO A 125 1.09 -28.67 -22.65
C PRO A 125 1.98 -28.54 -21.41
N PRO A 126 3.29 -28.80 -21.51
CA PRO A 126 4.20 -28.66 -20.38
C PRO A 126 4.05 -27.25 -19.83
N GLY A 127 3.58 -27.16 -18.59
CA GLY A 127 3.40 -25.89 -17.91
C GLY A 127 4.73 -25.16 -17.92
N PHE A 128 4.79 -24.00 -18.59
CA PHE A 128 5.91 -23.08 -18.47
C PHE A 128 5.94 -22.56 -17.03
N HIS A 129 6.63 -23.28 -16.16
CA HIS A 129 6.86 -22.88 -14.78
C HIS A 129 8.06 -21.93 -14.77
N PHE A 130 7.80 -20.62 -14.75
CA PHE A 130 8.86 -19.66 -14.43
C PHE A 130 9.34 -19.96 -13.00
N PRO A 131 10.64 -20.24 -12.79
CA PRO A 131 11.14 -20.53 -11.45
C PRO A 131 10.92 -19.30 -10.56
N ARG A 132 10.35 -19.53 -9.36
CA ARG A 132 10.16 -18.49 -8.35
C ARG A 132 11.53 -18.07 -7.84
N LYS A 133 11.91 -16.81 -8.10
CA LYS A 133 13.15 -16.22 -7.58
C LYS A 133 12.84 -15.30 -6.41
N LEU A 134 13.80 -15.19 -5.48
CA LEU A 134 13.80 -14.11 -4.49
C LEU A 134 13.93 -12.76 -5.20
N VAL A 135 13.49 -11.70 -4.55
CA VAL A 135 13.40 -10.37 -5.17
C VAL A 135 14.38 -9.41 -4.51
N ALA A 136 15.15 -8.70 -5.33
CA ALA A 136 15.94 -7.55 -4.94
C ALA A 136 15.47 -6.33 -5.74
N VAL A 137 15.37 -5.17 -5.09
CA VAL A 137 14.89 -3.93 -5.68
C VAL A 137 15.93 -2.85 -5.49
N GLN A 138 16.31 -2.17 -6.56
CA GLN A 138 17.29 -1.10 -6.54
C GLN A 138 16.74 0.21 -7.07
N GLY A 139 17.35 1.31 -6.68
CA GLY A 139 17.06 2.64 -7.20
C GLY A 139 18.00 3.68 -6.64
N VAL A 140 17.78 4.93 -7.03
CA VAL A 140 18.58 6.07 -6.58
C VAL A 140 17.66 7.20 -6.12
N VAL A 141 18.08 7.92 -5.08
CA VAL A 141 17.37 9.08 -4.54
C VAL A 141 18.23 10.34 -4.66
N TYR A 142 17.61 11.39 -5.17
CA TYR A 142 18.24 12.69 -5.36
C TYR A 142 17.58 13.80 -4.53
N CYS A 143 18.32 14.88 -4.37
CA CYS A 143 17.83 16.18 -3.97
C CYS A 143 17.85 17.08 -5.19
N LYS A 144 16.69 17.64 -5.57
CA LYS A 144 16.61 18.55 -6.71
C LYS A 144 17.41 19.83 -6.46
N ALA A 145 17.85 20.48 -7.52
CA ALA A 145 18.46 21.78 -7.45
C ALA A 145 17.41 22.89 -7.36
N CYS A 146 17.75 23.99 -6.69
CA CYS A 146 16.82 25.08 -6.42
C CYS A 146 16.33 25.82 -7.66
N ASN A 147 17.19 25.92 -8.68
CA ASN A 147 16.84 26.51 -9.98
C ASN A 147 15.76 25.72 -10.74
N TYR A 148 15.50 24.47 -10.35
CA TYR A 148 14.45 23.62 -10.94
C TYR A 148 13.41 23.20 -9.90
N SER A 149 13.23 24.02 -8.86
CA SER A 149 12.26 23.73 -7.82
C SER A 149 10.85 23.61 -8.40
N GLY A 150 10.13 22.55 -8.04
CA GLY A 150 8.76 22.30 -8.51
C GLY A 150 8.64 21.74 -9.95
N VAL A 151 9.74 21.62 -10.70
CA VAL A 151 9.75 20.98 -12.03
C VAL A 151 10.21 19.53 -11.92
N ASP A 152 9.57 18.59 -12.63
CA ASP A 152 9.94 17.18 -12.61
C ASP A 152 11.24 16.91 -13.41
N THR A 153 12.37 17.32 -12.83
CA THR A 153 13.69 17.15 -13.43
C THR A 153 14.77 16.84 -12.39
N LEU A 154 15.85 16.22 -12.86
CA LEU A 154 17.05 15.88 -12.11
C LEU A 154 18.28 16.70 -12.53
N TRP A 155 18.10 17.74 -13.36
CA TRP A 155 19.20 18.64 -13.72
C TRP A 155 19.77 19.33 -12.48
N GLY A 156 21.10 19.22 -12.31
CA GLY A 156 21.80 19.74 -11.13
C GLY A 156 21.48 19.04 -9.81
N ALA A 157 20.68 17.96 -9.83
CA ALA A 157 20.30 17.24 -8.63
C ALA A 157 21.49 16.48 -8.03
N LYS A 158 21.53 16.39 -6.69
CA LYS A 158 22.62 15.74 -5.95
C LYS A 158 22.12 14.46 -5.28
N PRO A 159 22.93 13.38 -5.22
CA PRO A 159 22.53 12.17 -4.52
C PRO A 159 22.31 12.45 -3.03
N VAL A 160 21.34 11.75 -2.42
CA VAL A 160 21.03 11.91 -0.99
C VAL A 160 21.54 10.71 -0.23
N LEU A 161 22.51 10.91 0.66
CA LEU A 161 22.93 9.91 1.64
C LEU A 161 21.87 9.76 2.73
N GLY A 162 21.55 8.52 3.11
CA GLY A 162 20.70 8.21 4.26
C GLY A 162 19.20 8.48 4.06
N ALA A 163 18.74 8.71 2.82
CA ALA A 163 17.31 8.79 2.52
C ALA A 163 16.63 7.44 2.76
N THR A 164 15.49 7.46 3.44
CA THR A 164 14.68 6.27 3.70
C THR A 164 13.70 6.04 2.57
N VAL A 165 13.71 4.82 2.04
CA VAL A 165 12.72 4.30 1.08
C VAL A 165 12.02 3.08 1.68
N LYS A 166 10.79 2.81 1.23
CA LYS A 166 9.97 1.68 1.69
C LYS A 166 9.48 0.86 0.52
N LEU A 167 9.80 -0.43 0.50
CA LEU A 167 9.13 -1.44 -0.31
C LEU A 167 7.93 -1.94 0.48
N GLN A 168 6.74 -1.92 -0.10
CA GLN A 168 5.56 -2.53 0.48
C GLN A 168 4.85 -3.41 -0.56
N CYS A 169 4.55 -4.64 -0.15
CA CYS A 169 3.95 -5.67 -1.01
C CYS A 169 2.61 -6.13 -0.45
N ASN A 170 1.57 -6.01 -1.26
CA ASN A 170 0.21 -6.42 -0.91
C ASN A 170 -0.10 -7.84 -1.40
N ASN A 171 0.82 -8.79 -1.18
CA ASN A 171 0.66 -10.16 -1.67
C ASN A 171 -0.10 -11.09 -0.70
N THR A 172 -0.09 -10.78 0.61
CA THR A 172 -0.75 -11.59 1.64
C THR A 172 -1.77 -10.78 2.42
N ARG A 173 -2.56 -11.43 3.30
CA ARG A 173 -3.54 -10.76 4.18
C ARG A 173 -2.92 -9.64 5.04
N LYS A 174 -1.61 -9.66 5.25
CA LYS A 174 -0.85 -8.60 5.92
C LYS A 174 0.16 -7.98 4.93
N PRO A 175 0.16 -6.64 4.75
CA PRO A 175 1.20 -5.97 3.99
C PRO A 175 2.58 -6.28 4.58
N GLN A 176 3.54 -6.57 3.71
CA GLN A 176 4.94 -6.77 4.10
C GLN A 176 5.72 -5.52 3.69
N ASP A 177 6.25 -4.82 4.68
CA ASP A 177 6.95 -3.56 4.51
C ASP A 177 8.42 -3.72 4.90
N VAL A 178 9.34 -3.32 4.01
CA VAL A 178 10.78 -3.29 4.28
C VAL A 178 11.31 -1.91 3.94
N LYS A 179 12.08 -1.33 4.85
CA LYS A 179 12.75 -0.05 4.65
C LYS A 179 14.24 -0.25 4.37
N ALA A 180 14.80 0.63 3.56
CA ALA A 180 16.24 0.76 3.39
C ALA A 180 16.64 2.22 3.35
N THR A 181 17.91 2.48 3.65
CA THR A 181 18.53 3.79 3.54
C THR A 181 19.48 3.80 2.35
N THR A 182 19.61 4.97 1.72
CA THR A 182 20.55 5.15 0.61
C THR A 182 21.99 5.33 1.08
N ASP A 183 22.93 4.96 0.21
CA ASP A 183 24.36 5.18 0.38
C ASP A 183 24.79 6.59 -0.09
N LYS A 184 26.11 6.84 -0.11
CA LYS A 184 26.71 8.13 -0.52
C LYS A 184 26.39 8.54 -1.95
N ASN A 185 26.07 7.59 -2.82
CA ASN A 185 25.68 7.81 -4.21
C ASN A 185 24.16 7.96 -4.35
N GLY A 186 23.42 7.98 -3.24
CA GLY A 186 21.96 7.98 -3.23
C GLY A 186 21.37 6.62 -3.61
N TYR A 187 22.19 5.57 -3.76
CA TYR A 187 21.76 4.26 -4.19
C TYR A 187 21.18 3.47 -3.01
N PHE A 188 20.11 2.74 -3.24
CA PHE A 188 19.59 1.77 -2.29
C PHE A 188 19.37 0.42 -2.94
N LEU A 189 19.47 -0.63 -2.11
CA LEU A 189 19.10 -1.99 -2.46
C LEU A 189 18.24 -2.58 -1.35
N ILE A 190 17.01 -2.99 -1.68
CA ILE A 190 16.08 -3.66 -0.78
C ILE A 190 16.00 -5.13 -1.18
N LYS A 191 16.33 -6.03 -0.26
CA LYS A 191 15.99 -7.46 -0.39
C LYS A 191 14.58 -7.66 0.14
N ALA A 192 13.68 -8.15 -0.70
CA ALA A 192 12.31 -8.42 -0.28
C ALA A 192 12.29 -9.57 0.75
N PRO A 193 11.28 -9.64 1.63
CA PRO A 193 11.11 -10.77 2.52
C PRO A 193 10.99 -12.08 1.73
N LYS A 194 11.47 -13.19 2.29
CA LYS A 194 11.46 -14.51 1.62
C LYS A 194 10.06 -14.99 1.19
N THR A 195 9.01 -14.41 1.76
CA THR A 195 7.60 -14.67 1.42
C THR A 195 7.18 -14.03 0.09
N ILE A 196 7.93 -13.06 -0.42
CA ILE A 196 7.69 -12.38 -1.68
C ILE A 196 8.66 -12.93 -2.73
N THR A 197 8.09 -13.56 -3.76
CA THR A 197 8.82 -14.08 -4.91
C THR A 197 8.53 -13.24 -6.15
N SER A 198 9.27 -13.50 -7.25
CA SER A 198 9.05 -12.87 -8.55
C SER A 198 7.58 -12.92 -9.03
N TYR A 199 6.79 -13.90 -8.61
CA TYR A 199 5.35 -13.97 -8.93
C TYR A 199 4.53 -12.90 -8.21
N GLY A 200 4.88 -12.53 -6.98
CA GLY A 200 4.13 -11.57 -6.17
C GLY A 200 4.60 -10.12 -6.34
N VAL A 201 5.68 -9.90 -7.09
CA VAL A 201 6.35 -8.60 -7.21
C VAL A 201 5.49 -7.51 -7.84
N HIS A 202 4.55 -7.89 -8.71
CA HIS A 202 3.61 -6.97 -9.36
C HIS A 202 2.64 -6.29 -8.37
N LYS A 203 2.51 -6.82 -7.15
CA LYS A 203 1.73 -6.22 -6.05
C LYS A 203 2.58 -5.38 -5.11
N CYS A 204 3.86 -5.21 -5.42
CA CYS A 204 4.78 -4.40 -4.66
C CYS A 204 4.91 -3.01 -5.30
N LYS A 205 5.12 -2.00 -4.46
CA LYS A 205 5.58 -0.69 -4.91
C LYS A 205 6.68 -0.19 -3.98
N VAL A 206 7.41 0.84 -4.42
CA VAL A 206 8.40 1.53 -3.58
C VAL A 206 7.98 2.98 -3.38
N TRP A 207 8.09 3.47 -2.14
CA TRP A 207 7.78 4.84 -1.75
C TRP A 207 9.02 5.51 -1.17
N LEU A 208 9.17 6.79 -1.47
CA LEU A 208 10.10 7.67 -0.79
C LEU A 208 9.50 8.08 0.56
N VAL A 209 10.25 7.95 1.65
CA VAL A 209 9.72 8.13 3.02
C VAL A 209 10.26 9.38 3.69
N SER A 210 11.58 9.53 3.76
CA SER A 210 12.19 10.63 4.50
C SER A 210 13.62 10.90 4.06
N SER A 211 14.06 12.14 4.23
CA SER A 211 15.45 12.55 4.05
C SER A 211 16.06 12.88 5.40
N PRO A 212 17.34 12.58 5.64
CA PRO A 212 18.04 13.02 6.83
C PRO A 212 18.35 14.52 6.80
N ASN A 213 18.37 15.13 5.61
CA ASN A 213 18.65 16.56 5.45
C ASN A 213 17.34 17.37 5.42
N THR A 214 17.13 18.24 6.41
CA THR A 214 15.96 19.12 6.50
C THR A 214 15.93 20.22 5.44
N ALA A 215 17.06 20.54 4.80
CA ALA A 215 17.12 21.42 3.64
C ALA A 215 16.62 20.74 2.36
N CYS A 216 16.46 19.41 2.35
CA CYS A 216 15.96 18.67 1.21
C CYS A 216 15.14 17.46 1.63
N SER A 217 13.95 17.71 2.17
CA SER A 217 13.12 16.70 2.83
C SER A 217 11.69 16.62 2.32
N LYS A 218 11.24 17.55 1.47
CA LYS A 218 9.88 17.52 0.95
C LYS A 218 9.78 16.44 -0.13
N ILE A 219 8.98 15.41 0.13
CA ILE A 219 8.79 14.29 -0.81
C ILE A 219 8.14 14.83 -2.09
N THR A 220 8.68 14.46 -3.26
CA THR A 220 8.07 14.73 -4.56
C THR A 220 7.45 13.45 -5.12
N ASN A 221 6.58 13.60 -6.12
CA ASN A 221 6.03 12.45 -6.83
C ASN A 221 6.82 12.07 -8.09
N LEU A 222 8.07 12.54 -8.22
CA LEU A 222 8.92 12.18 -9.35
C LEU A 222 9.07 10.65 -9.44
N HIS A 223 8.74 10.09 -10.61
CA HIS A 223 8.70 8.64 -10.87
C HIS A 223 7.88 7.82 -9.86
N GLY A 224 6.84 8.41 -9.26
CA GLY A 224 5.98 7.74 -8.28
C GLY A 224 6.57 7.69 -6.87
N GLY A 225 7.53 8.56 -6.52
CA GLY A 225 8.11 8.61 -5.19
C GLY A 225 7.07 8.76 -4.07
N LEU A 226 5.99 9.52 -4.30
CA LEU A 226 4.91 9.75 -3.33
C LEU A 226 3.76 8.75 -3.50
N THR A 227 3.33 8.46 -4.74
CA THR A 227 2.18 7.60 -5.01
C THR A 227 2.50 6.10 -5.04
N GLY A 228 3.78 5.75 -5.04
CA GLY A 228 4.30 4.39 -5.09
C GLY A 228 4.73 4.01 -6.50
N ALA A 229 6.03 3.77 -6.67
CA ALA A 229 6.65 3.40 -7.93
C ALA A 229 6.50 1.91 -8.25
N ILE A 230 6.19 1.61 -9.50
CA ILE A 230 6.08 0.24 -10.02
C ILE A 230 7.48 -0.32 -10.30
N LEU A 231 7.72 -1.56 -9.87
CA LEU A 231 8.98 -2.26 -10.07
C LEU A 231 9.14 -2.70 -11.53
N ARG A 232 10.28 -2.38 -12.13
CA ARG A 232 10.63 -2.77 -13.50
C ARG A 232 11.66 -3.90 -13.46
N PRO A 233 11.45 -5.03 -14.15
CA PRO A 233 12.40 -6.14 -14.13
C PRO A 233 13.71 -5.77 -14.84
N GLU A 234 14.83 -6.15 -14.26
CA GLU A 234 16.15 -6.05 -14.88
C GLU A 234 16.54 -7.38 -15.52
N LYS A 235 17.28 -7.32 -16.64
CA LYS A 235 17.75 -8.52 -17.36
C LYS A 235 18.78 -9.30 -16.56
N LYS A 236 19.65 -8.60 -15.84
CA LYS A 236 20.71 -9.21 -15.04
C LYS A 236 20.19 -9.50 -13.63
N PRO A 237 20.37 -10.73 -13.10
CA PRO A 237 20.04 -11.01 -11.72
C PRO A 237 20.96 -10.23 -10.78
N TYR A 238 20.47 -10.00 -9.57
CA TYR A 238 21.32 -9.55 -8.47
C TYR A 238 21.93 -10.78 -7.80
N VAL A 239 23.24 -10.78 -7.63
CA VAL A 239 23.96 -11.85 -6.94
C VAL A 239 24.33 -11.34 -5.55
N ASP A 240 23.85 -12.02 -4.51
CA ASP A 240 24.21 -11.66 -3.15
C ASP A 240 25.64 -12.11 -2.78
N GLU A 241 26.13 -11.70 -1.61
CA GLU A 241 27.45 -12.08 -1.09
C GLU A 241 27.65 -13.59 -0.97
N LYS A 242 26.57 -14.36 -0.86
CA LYS A 242 26.56 -15.83 -0.79
C LYS A 242 26.42 -16.48 -2.16
N LYS A 243 26.53 -15.70 -3.25
CA LYS A 243 26.38 -16.12 -4.64
C LYS A 243 24.98 -16.62 -5.00
N HIS A 244 23.94 -16.22 -4.26
CA HIS A 244 22.56 -16.52 -4.63
C HIS A 244 22.01 -15.49 -5.60
N GLU A 245 21.39 -15.96 -6.67
CA GLU A 245 20.72 -15.12 -7.64
C GLU A 245 19.31 -14.72 -7.17
N CYS A 246 19.05 -13.43 -7.11
CA CYS A 246 17.74 -12.83 -6.97
C CYS A 246 17.30 -12.20 -8.30
N ALA A 247 16.01 -12.24 -8.59
CA ALA A 247 15.44 -11.40 -9.63
C ALA A 247 15.58 -9.93 -9.21
N LEU A 248 16.27 -9.14 -10.02
CA LEU A 248 16.51 -7.73 -9.77
C LEU A 248 15.42 -6.89 -10.44
N PHE A 249 14.96 -5.88 -9.71
CA PHE A 249 14.02 -4.89 -10.21
C PHE A 249 14.55 -3.49 -9.95
N SER A 250 14.30 -2.56 -10.87
CA SER A 250 14.60 -1.14 -10.72
C SER A 250 13.34 -0.32 -10.46
N VAL A 251 13.53 0.80 -9.76
CA VAL A 251 12.51 1.84 -9.54
C VAL A 251 13.16 3.22 -9.57
N GLY A 252 12.34 4.25 -9.72
CA GLY A 252 12.80 5.63 -9.69
C GLY A 252 13.56 6.03 -10.96
N PRO A 253 14.48 7.01 -10.88
CA PRO A 253 15.00 7.65 -9.65
C PRO A 253 13.97 8.48 -8.89
N PHE A 254 14.09 8.58 -7.57
CA PHE A 254 13.23 9.45 -6.74
C PHE A 254 13.91 10.76 -6.41
N ALA A 255 13.14 11.76 -5.98
CA ALA A 255 13.71 13.00 -5.50
C ALA A 255 12.94 13.68 -4.37
N PHE A 256 13.68 14.40 -3.53
CA PHE A 256 13.15 15.41 -2.63
C PHE A 256 13.25 16.81 -3.25
N GLU A 257 12.34 17.68 -2.83
CA GLU A 257 12.39 19.10 -3.11
C GLU A 257 13.29 19.81 -2.08
N PRO A 258 14.22 20.67 -2.51
CA PRO A 258 15.00 21.52 -1.62
C PRO A 258 14.16 22.65 -1.00
N LYS A 259 14.62 23.17 0.12
CA LYS A 259 14.23 24.48 0.64
C LYS A 259 15.13 25.52 0.01
N CYS A 260 14.56 26.34 -0.87
CA CYS A 260 15.32 27.36 -1.58
C CYS A 260 15.19 28.72 -0.88
N PRO A 261 16.28 29.51 -0.83
CA PRO A 261 16.16 30.91 -0.47
C PRO A 261 15.20 31.60 -1.44
N ARG A 262 14.33 32.44 -0.89
CA ARG A 262 13.41 33.28 -1.67
C ARG A 262 14.12 34.52 -2.15
#